data_AF-A0A165P7U5-F1
#
_entry.id   AF-A0A165P7U5-F1
#
_cell.length_a   1.000
_cell.length_b   1.000
_cell.length_c   1.000
_cell.angle_alpha   90.00
_cell.angle_beta   90.00
_cell.angle_gamma   90.00
#
_symmetry.space_group_name_H-M   'P 1'
#
loop_
_entity.id
_entity.type
_entity.pdbx_description
1 polymer ?
#
loop_
_entity_poly.entity_id
_entity_poly.type
_entity_poly.pdbx_seq_one_letter_code
_entity_poly.pdbx_strand_id
1 'polypeptide(L)'
;METITSPVERDYMFTPSQDWFSFNIDTWKVLFPLVKPSPRILEIGSWEGRSAVFLLNELCADGGEVVCIDHFDLMAAPAGRERYRKLVHNLTLTGKKFRVIDEFSMPGLMRLLHEHVQSKSRGFDWVYVDGSHEADDTLLDGELTWRLANDGAVIIFDDYHWDVEPEESIHHPKRGIDAFLALHEGEYERLSSSSHHQVIIQKKSDMRIGFLLKDDQGVQADDDAFGYAMNIALTVDEGYAMPAAVTIRGLVDNNQGKMRIYVVDCGISEDSLTSQHGAVWAKLDMIKVLPVERVLYLDADTLIRKPVLDLWRTDMKGSSCAAALDVGYPMGHNRVGRNPYFNAGVMLLDLTKIRLKTDELFALAKDEGFSYSFKDQDVLNEHFSGDWMKISLTWNAQGLGTYADIPSPDREVIDYNELKDPAIVHFTGPVHPGAAIVLNPWVQPFTAKPWGYAGSPEHPFQTEWWETLERTVSPGYRRSSQYKAMVARETANAITSVVQELEARLAAMHRNDF
;
A
#
# COMPACT_ATOMS: atom_id res chain seq x y z
N MET A 1 -5.69 -53.05 -53.20
CA MET A 1 -5.96 -51.62 -53.44
C MET A 1 -7.39 -51.37 -53.02
N GLU A 2 -7.68 -50.19 -52.49
CA GLU A 2 -8.75 -49.85 -51.51
C GLU A 2 -8.27 -50.07 -50.07
N THR A 3 -8.27 -49.09 -49.17
CA THR A 3 -8.80 -47.71 -49.15
C THR A 3 -8.08 -47.00 -48.00
N ILE A 4 -7.58 -45.77 -48.20
CA ILE A 4 -7.26 -44.88 -47.08
C ILE A 4 -8.15 -43.65 -47.22
N THR A 5 -8.85 -43.42 -46.12
CA THR A 5 -9.96 -42.53 -45.87
C THR A 5 -9.62 -41.05 -46.05
N SER A 6 -10.57 -40.33 -46.64
CA SER A 6 -10.82 -38.89 -46.57
C SER A 6 -10.50 -38.28 -45.19
N PRO A 7 -10.02 -37.03 -45.10
CA PRO A 7 -10.05 -36.31 -43.84
C PRO A 7 -11.51 -36.16 -43.40
N VAL A 8 -11.77 -36.35 -42.11
CA VAL A 8 -13.08 -36.10 -41.52
C VAL A 8 -13.35 -34.59 -41.65
N GLU A 9 -14.21 -34.18 -42.58
CA GLU A 9 -14.80 -32.84 -42.54
C GLU A 9 -15.49 -32.70 -41.20
N ARG A 10 -14.95 -31.84 -40.33
CA ARG A 10 -15.62 -31.49 -39.08
C ARG A 10 -16.83 -30.65 -39.46
N ASP A 11 -18.02 -31.20 -39.25
CA ASP A 11 -19.30 -30.58 -39.62
C ASP A 11 -19.66 -29.45 -38.65
N TYR A 12 -18.89 -28.36 -38.70
CA TYR A 12 -19.14 -27.14 -37.94
C TYR A 12 -20.42 -26.46 -38.46
N MET A 13 -21.31 -26.12 -37.54
CA MET A 13 -22.57 -25.44 -37.81
C MET A 13 -22.38 -23.93 -37.76
N PHE A 14 -21.94 -23.35 -38.87
CA PHE A 14 -21.93 -21.90 -39.03
C PHE A 14 -22.96 -21.45 -40.06
N THR A 15 -23.62 -20.33 -39.80
CA THR A 15 -24.50 -19.69 -40.78
C THR A 15 -23.65 -19.07 -41.89
N PRO A 16 -23.79 -19.50 -43.17
CA PRO A 16 -22.89 -19.04 -44.24
C PRO A 16 -22.90 -17.52 -44.47
N SER A 17 -24.02 -16.84 -44.19
CA SER A 17 -24.15 -15.39 -44.33
C SER A 17 -23.65 -14.59 -43.11
N GLN A 18 -23.09 -15.25 -42.10
CA GLN A 18 -22.60 -14.64 -40.87
C GLN A 18 -21.14 -15.04 -40.65
N ASP A 19 -20.27 -14.55 -41.52
CA ASP A 19 -18.83 -14.66 -41.36
C ASP A 19 -18.23 -13.30 -41.03
N TRP A 20 -18.17 -13.03 -39.72
CA TRP A 20 -17.63 -11.79 -39.15
C TRP A 20 -16.18 -11.93 -38.71
N PHE A 21 -15.52 -13.07 -38.98
CA PHE A 21 -14.20 -13.36 -38.40
C PHE A 21 -13.14 -13.79 -39.41
N SER A 22 -13.48 -14.55 -40.47
CA SER A 22 -12.44 -15.22 -41.26
C SER A 22 -11.43 -14.26 -41.93
N PHE A 23 -11.79 -13.00 -42.15
CA PHE A 23 -10.88 -11.96 -42.65
C PHE A 23 -9.82 -11.50 -41.64
N ASN A 24 -9.98 -11.79 -40.33
CA ASN A 24 -9.03 -11.46 -39.27
C ASN A 24 -7.97 -12.55 -39.02
N ILE A 25 -8.12 -13.74 -39.63
CA ILE A 25 -7.28 -14.92 -39.35
C ILE A 25 -5.79 -14.63 -39.54
N ASP A 26 -5.41 -14.05 -40.68
CA ASP A 26 -4.00 -13.80 -40.99
C ASP A 26 -3.38 -12.78 -40.04
N THR A 27 -4.14 -11.73 -39.69
CA THR A 27 -3.73 -10.73 -38.70
C THR A 27 -3.49 -11.38 -37.33
N TRP A 28 -4.39 -12.25 -36.88
CA TRP A 28 -4.27 -12.90 -35.58
C TRP A 28 -3.12 -13.91 -35.52
N LYS A 29 -2.87 -14.66 -36.59
CA LYS A 29 -1.75 -15.64 -36.64
C LYS A 29 -0.39 -15.00 -36.41
N VAL A 30 -0.19 -13.75 -36.84
CA VAL A 30 1.06 -13.01 -36.62
C VAL A 30 1.31 -12.73 -35.14
N LEU A 31 0.27 -12.71 -34.30
CA LEU A 31 0.35 -12.40 -32.87
C LEU A 31 0.65 -13.63 -32.01
N PHE A 32 0.41 -14.85 -32.50
CA PHE A 32 0.56 -16.08 -31.72
C PHE A 32 1.94 -16.26 -31.08
N PRO A 33 3.08 -15.87 -31.69
CA PRO A 33 4.38 -15.95 -31.04
C PRO A 33 4.53 -15.12 -29.75
N LEU A 34 3.64 -14.15 -29.51
CA LEU A 34 3.63 -13.32 -28.30
C LEU A 34 2.94 -14.01 -27.11
N VAL A 35 2.22 -15.10 -27.37
CA VAL A 35 1.35 -15.76 -26.40
C VAL A 35 2.05 -17.00 -25.81
N LYS A 36 1.91 -17.21 -24.51
CA LYS A 36 2.50 -18.35 -23.80
C LYS A 36 1.86 -19.68 -24.28
N PRO A 37 2.61 -20.80 -24.28
CA PRO A 37 2.05 -22.11 -24.56
C PRO A 37 0.91 -22.47 -23.59
N SER A 38 -0.05 -23.26 -24.07
CA SER A 38 -1.26 -23.60 -23.30
C SER A 38 -2.03 -22.37 -22.78
N PRO A 39 -2.42 -21.41 -23.65
CA PRO A 39 -3.02 -20.16 -23.18
C PRO A 39 -4.40 -20.37 -22.57
N ARG A 40 -4.78 -19.43 -21.69
CA ARG A 40 -6.18 -19.26 -21.28
C ARG A 40 -6.76 -18.10 -22.07
N ILE A 41 -7.83 -18.36 -22.79
CA ILE A 41 -8.44 -17.41 -23.72
C ILE A 41 -9.79 -16.95 -23.17
N LEU A 42 -10.06 -15.65 -23.25
CA LEU A 42 -11.37 -15.06 -22.98
C LEU A 42 -11.93 -14.48 -24.26
N GLU A 43 -13.16 -14.82 -24.59
CA GLU A 43 -13.90 -14.27 -25.72
C GLU A 43 -15.25 -13.73 -25.24
N ILE A 44 -15.52 -12.46 -25.52
CA ILE A 44 -16.80 -11.79 -25.25
C ILE A 44 -17.49 -11.58 -26.59
N GLY A 45 -18.75 -12.01 -26.69
CA GLY A 45 -19.54 -11.94 -27.93
C GLY A 45 -19.34 -13.12 -28.87
N SER A 46 -19.36 -14.35 -28.32
CA SER A 46 -18.96 -15.54 -29.08
C SER A 46 -19.91 -15.97 -30.20
N TRP A 47 -21.17 -15.54 -30.20
CA TRP A 47 -22.15 -15.84 -31.25
C TRP A 47 -22.25 -17.35 -31.60
N GLU A 48 -21.75 -17.78 -32.77
CA GLU A 48 -21.68 -19.18 -33.20
C GLU A 48 -20.28 -19.84 -33.00
N GLY A 49 -19.29 -19.07 -32.52
CA GLY A 49 -17.98 -19.53 -32.08
C GLY A 49 -16.91 -19.64 -33.15
N ARG A 50 -17.01 -18.90 -34.26
CA ARG A 50 -16.07 -19.04 -35.39
C ARG A 50 -14.63 -18.69 -34.99
N SER A 51 -14.44 -17.57 -34.29
CA SER A 51 -13.16 -17.16 -33.69
C SER A 51 -12.70 -18.13 -32.60
N ALA A 52 -13.59 -18.50 -31.67
CA ALA A 52 -13.27 -19.43 -30.58
C ALA A 52 -12.81 -20.80 -31.09
N VAL A 53 -13.48 -21.36 -32.09
CA VAL A 53 -13.07 -22.63 -32.75
C VAL A 53 -11.70 -22.49 -33.40
N PHE A 54 -11.45 -21.39 -34.10
CA PHE A 54 -10.16 -21.11 -34.71
C PHE A 54 -9.04 -21.05 -33.65
N LEU A 55 -9.25 -20.27 -32.57
CA LEU A 55 -8.30 -20.16 -31.47
C LEU A 55 -8.06 -21.51 -30.78
N LEU A 56 -9.11 -22.32 -30.56
CA LEU A 56 -8.98 -23.65 -29.96
C LEU A 56 -8.16 -24.61 -30.83
N ASN A 57 -8.34 -24.56 -32.14
CA ASN A 57 -7.63 -25.45 -33.07
C ASN A 57 -6.18 -25.04 -33.29
N GLU A 58 -5.90 -23.73 -33.39
CA GLU A 58 -4.59 -23.22 -33.78
C GLU A 58 -3.77 -22.78 -32.57
N LEU A 59 -4.27 -21.82 -31.77
CA LEU A 59 -3.53 -21.26 -30.65
C LEU A 59 -3.48 -22.21 -29.45
N CYS A 60 -4.53 -23.01 -29.24
CA CYS A 60 -4.58 -24.05 -28.22
C CYS A 60 -4.22 -25.46 -28.74
N ALA A 61 -3.49 -25.54 -29.87
CA ALA A 61 -3.12 -26.81 -30.50
C ALA A 61 -2.39 -27.75 -29.52
N ASP A 62 -1.47 -27.22 -28.73
CA ASP A 62 -0.64 -27.96 -27.76
C ASP A 62 -1.17 -27.94 -26.32
N GLY A 63 -2.39 -27.44 -26.12
CA GLY A 63 -3.01 -27.28 -24.80
C GLY A 63 -3.61 -25.88 -24.64
N GLY A 64 -4.36 -25.64 -23.58
CA GLY A 64 -5.07 -24.40 -23.34
C GLY A 64 -6.58 -24.58 -23.26
N GLU A 65 -7.29 -23.47 -23.09
CA GLU A 65 -8.75 -23.43 -22.99
C GLU A 65 -9.32 -22.08 -23.45
N VAL A 66 -10.59 -22.09 -23.85
CA VAL A 66 -11.37 -20.88 -24.14
C VAL A 66 -12.53 -20.76 -23.15
N VAL A 67 -12.72 -19.55 -22.62
CA VAL A 67 -13.94 -19.14 -21.92
C VAL A 67 -14.69 -18.16 -22.80
N CYS A 68 -15.89 -18.56 -23.23
CA CYS A 68 -16.80 -17.74 -24.02
C CYS A 68 -17.83 -17.08 -23.10
N ILE A 69 -18.08 -15.79 -23.28
CA ILE A 69 -19.17 -15.05 -22.63
C ILE A 69 -20.07 -14.46 -23.72
N ASP A 70 -21.35 -14.81 -23.69
CA ASP A 70 -22.37 -14.25 -24.58
C ASP A 70 -23.73 -14.48 -23.92
N HIS A 71 -24.63 -13.51 -24.04
CA HIS A 71 -25.90 -13.56 -23.33
C HIS A 71 -26.93 -14.49 -24.00
N PHE A 72 -26.82 -14.77 -25.32
CA PHE A 72 -27.77 -15.60 -26.07
C PHE A 72 -29.25 -15.26 -25.81
N ASP A 73 -29.57 -13.97 -25.68
CA ASP A 73 -30.91 -13.49 -25.30
C ASP A 73 -31.41 -14.09 -23.97
N LEU A 74 -30.47 -14.41 -23.05
CA LEU A 74 -30.68 -15.15 -21.81
C LEU A 74 -31.49 -16.43 -22.00
N MET A 75 -31.28 -17.12 -23.13
CA MET A 75 -32.03 -18.30 -23.57
C MET A 75 -33.55 -18.08 -23.75
N ALA A 76 -34.04 -16.84 -23.70
CA ALA A 76 -35.45 -16.53 -23.82
C ALA A 76 -35.95 -16.68 -25.27
N ALA A 77 -35.17 -16.20 -26.24
CA ALA A 77 -35.51 -16.27 -27.66
C ALA A 77 -35.10 -17.61 -28.31
N PRO A 78 -35.89 -18.15 -29.27
CA PRO A 78 -35.47 -19.31 -30.05
C PRO A 78 -34.15 -19.10 -30.80
N ALA A 79 -33.91 -17.88 -31.30
CA ALA A 79 -32.67 -17.53 -31.99
C ALA A 79 -31.46 -17.63 -31.06
N GLY A 80 -31.53 -17.06 -29.86
CA GLY A 80 -30.48 -17.18 -28.84
C GLY A 80 -30.17 -18.63 -28.47
N ARG A 81 -31.19 -19.45 -28.23
CA ARG A 81 -31.00 -20.89 -27.95
C ARG A 81 -30.33 -21.63 -29.11
N GLU A 82 -30.67 -21.28 -30.35
CA GLU A 82 -30.05 -21.89 -31.52
C GLU A 82 -28.58 -21.47 -31.68
N ARG A 83 -28.25 -20.19 -31.41
CA ARG A 83 -26.85 -19.72 -31.37
C ARG A 83 -26.04 -20.45 -30.31
N TYR A 84 -26.54 -20.55 -29.09
CA TYR A 84 -25.90 -21.31 -28.02
C TYR A 84 -25.68 -22.79 -28.41
N ARG A 85 -26.70 -23.43 -28.98
CA ARG A 85 -26.61 -24.82 -29.44
C ARG A 85 -25.52 -25.00 -30.50
N LYS A 86 -25.44 -24.09 -31.48
CA LYS A 86 -24.39 -24.09 -32.51
C LYS A 86 -23.00 -23.86 -31.91
N LEU A 87 -22.85 -22.86 -31.04
CA LEU A 87 -21.60 -22.59 -30.33
C LEU A 87 -21.10 -23.84 -29.60
N VAL A 88 -21.93 -24.43 -28.73
CA VAL A 88 -21.55 -25.61 -27.95
C VAL A 88 -21.22 -26.79 -28.85
N HIS A 89 -22.00 -27.04 -29.92
CA HIS A 89 -21.69 -28.07 -30.91
C HIS A 89 -20.32 -27.85 -31.55
N ASN A 90 -20.07 -26.62 -32.02
CA ASN A 90 -18.84 -26.24 -32.70
C ASN A 90 -17.61 -26.38 -31.78
N LEU A 91 -17.70 -25.86 -30.55
CA LEU A 91 -16.62 -25.98 -29.55
C LEU A 91 -16.37 -27.45 -29.18
N THR A 92 -17.42 -28.27 -29.04
CA THR A 92 -17.28 -29.70 -28.73
C THR A 92 -16.51 -30.46 -29.81
N LEU A 93 -16.74 -30.14 -31.09
CA LEU A 93 -16.03 -30.77 -32.22
C LEU A 93 -14.52 -30.48 -32.24
N THR A 94 -14.04 -29.47 -31.52
CA THR A 94 -12.59 -29.22 -31.39
C THR A 94 -11.88 -30.27 -30.52
N GLY A 95 -12.61 -30.93 -29.61
CA GLY A 95 -12.04 -31.83 -28.61
C GLY A 95 -11.16 -31.13 -27.56
N LYS A 96 -11.23 -29.80 -27.46
CA LYS A 96 -10.45 -28.98 -26.52
C LYS A 96 -11.27 -28.57 -25.30
N LYS A 97 -10.59 -28.06 -24.28
CA LYS A 97 -11.24 -27.53 -23.07
C LYS A 97 -11.91 -26.20 -23.40
N PHE A 98 -13.18 -26.06 -23.03
CA PHE A 98 -13.89 -24.80 -23.13
C PHE A 98 -14.90 -24.65 -21.99
N ARG A 99 -15.30 -23.41 -21.74
CA ARG A 99 -16.43 -23.05 -20.88
C ARG A 99 -17.26 -21.99 -21.58
N VAL A 100 -18.58 -22.08 -21.47
CA VAL A 100 -19.51 -21.04 -21.92
C VAL A 100 -20.18 -20.45 -20.69
N ILE A 101 -20.23 -19.12 -20.62
CA ILE A 101 -20.98 -18.35 -19.64
C ILE A 101 -22.10 -17.64 -20.43
N ASP A 102 -23.32 -18.09 -20.23
CA ASP A 102 -24.53 -17.67 -20.93
C ASP A 102 -25.19 -16.43 -20.30
N GLU A 103 -24.37 -15.40 -20.05
CA GLU A 103 -24.77 -14.15 -19.42
C GLU A 103 -24.25 -12.95 -20.21
N PHE A 104 -24.75 -11.76 -19.91
CA PHE A 104 -24.11 -10.53 -20.36
C PHE A 104 -22.67 -10.46 -19.85
N SER A 105 -21.82 -9.73 -20.58
CA SER A 105 -20.38 -9.62 -20.30
C SER A 105 -20.10 -9.19 -18.86
N MET A 106 -20.77 -8.15 -18.37
CA MET A 106 -20.57 -7.63 -17.00
C MET A 106 -20.79 -8.69 -15.89
N PRO A 107 -21.95 -9.36 -15.76
CA PRO A 107 -22.12 -10.41 -14.75
C PRO A 107 -21.19 -11.62 -14.97
N GLY A 108 -20.92 -12.00 -16.23
CA GLY A 108 -20.00 -13.09 -16.54
C GLY A 108 -18.55 -12.80 -16.14
N LEU A 109 -18.06 -11.59 -16.40
CA LEU A 109 -16.74 -11.12 -16.00
C LEU A 109 -16.63 -10.97 -14.49
N MET A 110 -17.67 -10.47 -13.83
CA MET A 110 -17.72 -10.38 -12.36
C MET A 110 -17.65 -11.76 -11.70
N ARG A 111 -18.31 -12.77 -12.27
CA ARG A 111 -18.17 -14.17 -11.83
C ARG A 111 -16.73 -14.65 -11.97
N LEU A 112 -16.08 -14.40 -13.10
CA LEU A 112 -14.69 -14.81 -13.31
C LEU A 112 -13.71 -14.12 -12.36
N LEU A 113 -13.92 -12.82 -12.09
CA LEU A 113 -13.15 -12.08 -11.09
C LEU A 113 -13.31 -12.69 -9.70
N HIS A 114 -14.55 -12.98 -9.31
CA HIS A 114 -14.85 -13.60 -8.03
C HIS A 114 -14.18 -14.98 -7.87
N GLU A 115 -14.31 -15.84 -8.88
CA GLU A 115 -13.66 -17.15 -8.92
C GLU A 115 -12.13 -17.02 -8.81
N HIS A 116 -11.53 -16.03 -9.48
CA HIS A 116 -10.10 -15.78 -9.40
C HIS A 116 -9.68 -15.38 -7.98
N VAL A 117 -10.40 -14.46 -7.33
CA VAL A 117 -10.10 -14.03 -5.96
C VAL A 117 -10.20 -15.21 -4.98
N GLN A 118 -11.21 -16.07 -5.11
CA GLN A 118 -11.41 -17.19 -4.19
C GLN A 118 -10.45 -18.36 -4.41
N SER A 119 -10.15 -18.70 -5.66
CA SER A 119 -9.44 -19.93 -6.01
C SER A 119 -8.02 -19.72 -6.56
N LYS A 120 -7.55 -18.47 -6.66
CA LYS A 120 -6.31 -18.09 -7.37
C LYS A 120 -6.24 -18.73 -8.75
N SER A 121 -7.35 -18.66 -9.50
CA SER A 121 -7.44 -19.23 -10.86
C SER A 121 -6.42 -18.55 -11.79
N ARG A 122 -6.07 -19.18 -12.92
CA ARG A 122 -5.11 -18.56 -13.86
C ARG A 122 -5.75 -17.37 -14.58
N GLY A 123 -5.04 -16.25 -14.74
CA GLY A 123 -5.46 -15.14 -15.60
C GLY A 123 -5.49 -15.52 -17.09
N PHE A 124 -5.93 -14.60 -17.94
CA PHE A 124 -6.03 -14.81 -19.38
C PHE A 124 -4.80 -14.29 -20.13
N ASP A 125 -4.39 -15.03 -21.15
CA ASP A 125 -3.24 -14.75 -22.01
C ASP A 125 -3.66 -14.14 -23.37
N TRP A 126 -4.92 -14.37 -23.76
CA TRP A 126 -5.56 -13.81 -24.94
C TRP A 126 -6.98 -13.37 -24.58
N VAL A 127 -7.35 -12.15 -24.97
CA VAL A 127 -8.69 -11.60 -24.76
C VAL A 127 -9.20 -11.02 -26.06
N TYR A 128 -10.42 -11.39 -26.45
CA TYR A 128 -11.15 -10.80 -27.57
C TYR A 128 -12.48 -10.21 -27.08
N VAL A 129 -12.71 -8.93 -27.37
CA VAL A 129 -13.88 -8.16 -26.95
C VAL A 129 -14.66 -7.71 -28.18
N ASP A 130 -15.85 -8.30 -28.36
CA ASP A 130 -16.75 -8.10 -29.51
C ASP A 130 -18.22 -8.17 -29.04
N GLY A 131 -18.56 -7.34 -28.05
CA GLY A 131 -19.79 -7.43 -27.25
C GLY A 131 -21.00 -6.65 -27.81
N SER A 132 -21.59 -5.76 -26.98
CA SER A 132 -22.83 -5.04 -27.32
C SER A 132 -22.65 -3.90 -28.34
N HIS A 133 -21.41 -3.56 -28.67
CA HIS A 133 -21.01 -2.38 -29.46
C HIS A 133 -21.38 -1.02 -28.84
N GLU A 134 -21.93 -0.98 -27.63
CA GLU A 134 -22.14 0.28 -26.91
C GLU A 134 -20.83 0.74 -26.25
N ALA A 135 -20.57 2.05 -26.30
CA ALA A 135 -19.33 2.64 -25.83
C ALA A 135 -19.06 2.38 -24.33
N ASP A 136 -20.08 2.47 -23.49
CA ASP A 136 -19.96 2.27 -22.04
C ASP A 136 -19.76 0.80 -21.67
N ASP A 137 -20.49 -0.11 -22.31
CA ASP A 137 -20.28 -1.55 -22.18
C ASP A 137 -18.87 -1.96 -22.64
N THR A 138 -18.40 -1.45 -23.77
CA THR A 138 -17.06 -1.76 -24.31
C THR A 138 -15.95 -1.29 -23.36
N LEU A 139 -16.11 -0.12 -22.73
CA LEU A 139 -15.21 0.36 -21.69
C LEU A 139 -15.21 -0.57 -20.46
N LEU A 140 -16.39 -0.98 -19.99
CA LEU A 140 -16.52 -1.88 -18.84
C LEU A 140 -15.92 -3.25 -19.13
N ASP A 141 -16.17 -3.81 -20.31
CA ASP A 141 -15.57 -5.06 -20.76
C ASP A 141 -14.04 -4.94 -20.83
N GLY A 142 -13.52 -3.84 -21.38
CA GLY A 142 -12.09 -3.55 -21.39
C GLY A 142 -11.48 -3.53 -19.99
N GLU A 143 -12.07 -2.77 -19.07
CA GLU A 143 -11.57 -2.65 -17.69
C GLU A 143 -11.64 -3.96 -16.91
N LEU A 144 -12.75 -4.70 -16.99
CA LEU A 144 -12.92 -5.95 -16.27
C LEU A 144 -12.01 -7.05 -16.83
N THR A 145 -11.85 -7.12 -18.15
CA THR A 145 -10.91 -8.06 -18.78
C THR A 145 -9.45 -7.70 -18.50
N TRP A 146 -9.09 -6.42 -18.47
CA TRP A 146 -7.75 -5.95 -18.12
C TRP A 146 -7.29 -6.47 -16.76
N ARG A 147 -8.20 -6.52 -15.79
CA ARG A 147 -7.95 -7.05 -14.43
C ARG A 147 -7.74 -8.56 -14.41
N LEU A 148 -8.37 -9.28 -15.34
CA LEU A 148 -8.27 -10.72 -15.51
C LEU A 148 -7.10 -11.13 -16.42
N ALA A 149 -6.51 -10.20 -17.17
CA ALA A 149 -5.44 -10.45 -18.14
C ALA A 149 -4.04 -10.43 -17.50
N ASN A 150 -3.23 -11.46 -17.82
CA ASN A 150 -1.85 -11.61 -17.35
C ASN A 150 -0.92 -10.52 -17.93
N ASP A 151 0.23 -10.31 -17.28
CA ASP A 151 1.34 -9.60 -17.93
C ASP A 151 1.76 -10.33 -19.21
N GLY A 152 1.89 -9.54 -20.29
CA GLY A 152 2.15 -9.99 -21.65
C GLY A 152 0.93 -10.46 -22.45
N ALA A 153 -0.29 -10.42 -21.88
CA ALA A 153 -1.50 -10.84 -22.57
C ALA A 153 -1.81 -9.97 -23.80
N VAL A 154 -2.32 -10.59 -24.85
CA VAL A 154 -2.83 -9.91 -26.05
C VAL A 154 -4.32 -9.63 -25.88
N ILE A 155 -4.73 -8.38 -26.05
CA ILE A 155 -6.12 -7.94 -25.93
C ILE A 155 -6.54 -7.28 -27.23
N ILE A 156 -7.67 -7.71 -27.77
CA ILE A 156 -8.22 -7.26 -29.05
C ILE A 156 -9.63 -6.72 -28.80
N PHE A 157 -9.84 -5.45 -29.15
CA PHE A 157 -11.16 -4.83 -29.24
C PHE A 157 -11.57 -4.78 -30.70
N ASP A 158 -12.73 -5.35 -31.03
CA ASP A 158 -13.30 -5.24 -32.38
C ASP A 158 -14.02 -3.90 -32.59
N ASP A 159 -14.42 -3.62 -33.83
CA ASP A 159 -15.36 -2.53 -34.16
C ASP A 159 -14.89 -1.10 -33.82
N TYR A 160 -13.58 -0.87 -33.87
CA TYR A 160 -13.00 0.46 -33.67
C TYR A 160 -13.37 1.45 -34.79
N HIS A 161 -13.58 0.95 -36.01
CA HIS A 161 -14.03 1.72 -37.17
C HIS A 161 -15.37 1.19 -37.71
N TRP A 162 -16.27 0.81 -36.81
CA TRP A 162 -17.58 0.28 -37.16
C TRP A 162 -18.41 1.29 -37.96
N ASP A 163 -18.86 0.90 -39.14
CA ASP A 163 -19.50 1.81 -40.10
C ASP A 163 -21.02 1.99 -39.88
N VAL A 164 -21.58 1.27 -38.91
CA VAL A 164 -23.01 1.30 -38.57
C VAL A 164 -23.37 2.52 -37.72
N GLU A 165 -22.49 2.92 -36.81
CA GLU A 165 -22.64 4.09 -35.95
C GLU A 165 -21.58 5.14 -36.33
N PRO A 166 -21.86 6.45 -36.30
CA PRO A 166 -20.81 7.45 -36.53
C PRO A 166 -19.72 7.41 -35.45
N GLU A 167 -18.45 7.46 -35.83
CA GLU A 167 -17.31 7.38 -34.89
C GLU A 167 -17.34 8.41 -33.75
N GLU A 168 -17.92 9.60 -34.00
CA GLU A 168 -18.04 10.68 -33.01
C GLU A 168 -19.25 10.49 -32.07
N SER A 169 -20.04 9.44 -32.26
CA SER A 169 -21.22 9.17 -31.46
C SER A 169 -20.85 8.77 -30.03
N ILE A 170 -21.75 9.10 -29.11
CA ILE A 170 -21.63 8.68 -27.72
C ILE A 170 -21.78 7.17 -27.54
N HIS A 171 -22.40 6.50 -28.51
CA HIS A 171 -22.68 5.07 -28.53
C HIS A 171 -21.58 4.24 -29.20
N HIS A 172 -20.74 4.87 -30.02
CA HIS A 172 -19.77 4.14 -30.84
C HIS A 172 -18.68 3.45 -29.98
N PRO A 173 -18.33 2.16 -30.23
CA PRO A 173 -17.35 1.40 -29.44
C PRO A 173 -16.01 2.12 -29.26
N LYS A 174 -15.53 2.78 -30.34
CA LYS A 174 -14.35 3.65 -30.35
C LYS A 174 -14.23 4.56 -29.13
N ARG A 175 -15.32 5.18 -28.69
CA ARG A 175 -15.29 6.09 -27.53
C ARG A 175 -14.93 5.36 -26.24
N GLY A 176 -15.48 4.16 -26.04
CA GLY A 176 -15.15 3.30 -24.90
C GLY A 176 -13.71 2.81 -24.96
N ILE A 177 -13.28 2.37 -26.13
CA ILE A 177 -11.90 1.91 -26.39
C ILE A 177 -10.91 3.05 -26.14
N ASP A 178 -11.16 4.24 -26.65
CA ASP A 178 -10.28 5.40 -26.46
C ASP A 178 -10.20 5.82 -24.99
N ALA A 179 -11.32 5.78 -24.25
CA ALA A 179 -11.32 6.03 -22.81
C ALA A 179 -10.51 4.99 -22.02
N PHE A 180 -10.64 3.71 -22.38
CA PHE A 180 -9.84 2.62 -21.80
C PHE A 180 -8.34 2.82 -22.09
N LEU A 181 -7.97 3.12 -23.33
CA LEU A 181 -6.58 3.34 -23.73
C LEU A 181 -5.98 4.57 -23.02
N ALA A 182 -6.73 5.66 -22.89
CA ALA A 182 -6.28 6.84 -22.15
C ALA A 182 -6.06 6.55 -20.66
N LEU A 183 -6.91 5.72 -20.05
CA LEU A 183 -6.77 5.32 -18.65
C LEU A 183 -5.50 4.51 -18.38
N HIS A 184 -5.13 3.64 -19.34
CA HIS A 184 -3.98 2.73 -19.23
C HIS A 184 -2.74 3.18 -20.01
N GLU A 185 -2.63 4.48 -20.30
CA GLU A 185 -1.49 5.03 -21.03
C GLU A 185 -0.18 4.68 -20.30
N GLY A 186 0.76 4.08 -21.04
CA GLY A 186 2.04 3.61 -20.51
C GLY A 186 2.03 2.19 -19.92
N GLU A 187 0.87 1.54 -19.82
CA GLU A 187 0.74 0.16 -19.31
C GLU A 187 0.53 -0.90 -20.43
N TYR A 188 0.51 -0.48 -21.70
CA TYR A 188 0.39 -1.37 -22.86
C TYR A 188 1.28 -0.95 -24.03
N GLU A 189 1.50 -1.89 -24.95
CA GLU A 189 2.06 -1.64 -26.28
C GLU A 189 0.97 -1.86 -27.34
N ARG A 190 0.71 -0.87 -28.20
CA ARG A 190 -0.26 -1.01 -29.29
C ARG A 190 0.38 -1.75 -30.47
N LEU A 191 -0.24 -2.86 -30.89
CA LEU A 191 0.23 -3.72 -31.97
C LEU A 191 -0.47 -3.43 -33.31
N SER A 192 -1.71 -2.92 -33.29
CA SER A 192 -2.42 -2.55 -34.52
C SER A 192 -2.19 -1.09 -34.92
N SER A 193 -2.23 -0.83 -36.23
CA SER A 193 -2.19 0.54 -36.75
C SER A 193 -3.44 1.33 -36.38
N SER A 194 -3.36 2.67 -36.44
CA SER A 194 -4.50 3.55 -36.13
C SER A 194 -5.66 3.47 -37.11
N SER A 195 -5.46 2.89 -38.30
CA SER A 195 -6.49 2.70 -39.33
C SER A 195 -7.04 1.28 -39.39
N HIS A 196 -6.65 0.41 -38.46
CA HIS A 196 -7.09 -0.98 -38.42
C HIS A 196 -8.46 -1.07 -37.73
N HIS A 197 -9.38 -1.89 -38.26
CA HIS A 197 -10.73 -2.07 -37.70
C HIS A 197 -10.72 -2.54 -36.23
N GLN A 198 -9.67 -3.27 -35.85
CA GLN A 198 -9.41 -3.74 -34.49
C GLN A 198 -8.32 -2.93 -33.78
N VAL A 199 -8.53 -2.62 -32.50
CA VAL A 199 -7.44 -2.19 -31.60
C VAL A 199 -6.85 -3.42 -30.95
N ILE A 200 -5.57 -3.66 -31.23
CA ILE A 200 -4.82 -4.79 -30.68
C ILE A 200 -3.71 -4.23 -29.81
N ILE A 201 -3.67 -4.66 -28.54
CA ILE A 201 -2.67 -4.23 -27.57
C ILE A 201 -2.04 -5.44 -26.86
N GLN A 202 -0.82 -5.26 -26.37
CA GLN A 202 -0.18 -6.18 -25.43
C GLN A 202 -0.03 -5.49 -24.09
N LYS A 203 -0.56 -6.11 -23.03
CA LYS A 203 -0.42 -5.64 -21.66
C LYS A 203 1.04 -5.74 -21.17
N LYS A 204 1.51 -4.71 -20.46
CA LYS A 204 2.87 -4.59 -19.90
C LYS A 204 2.87 -4.35 -18.39
N SER A 205 1.77 -4.69 -17.73
CA SER A 205 1.58 -4.54 -16.29
C SER A 205 1.05 -5.83 -15.68
N ASP A 206 1.30 -6.01 -14.38
CA ASP A 206 0.80 -7.16 -13.64
C ASP A 206 -0.74 -7.16 -13.52
N MET A 207 -1.31 -8.31 -13.18
CA MET A 207 -2.73 -8.39 -12.82
C MET A 207 -3.03 -7.58 -11.57
N ARG A 208 -4.18 -6.88 -11.56
CA ARG A 208 -4.67 -6.12 -10.40
C ARG A 208 -6.17 -6.30 -10.22
N ILE A 209 -6.59 -7.04 -9.20
CA ILE A 209 -8.02 -7.30 -8.94
C ILE A 209 -8.45 -6.47 -7.73
N GLY A 210 -8.88 -5.24 -8.00
CA GLY A 210 -9.21 -4.23 -6.98
C GLY A 210 -10.58 -4.35 -6.29
N PHE A 211 -11.26 -5.51 -6.30
CA PHE A 211 -12.60 -5.67 -5.74
C PHE A 211 -12.65 -6.72 -4.64
N LEU A 212 -12.97 -6.31 -3.40
CA LEU A 212 -13.44 -7.22 -2.34
C LEU A 212 -14.97 -7.29 -2.44
N LEU A 213 -15.51 -8.47 -2.74
CA LEU A 213 -16.90 -8.78 -2.40
C LEU A 213 -16.91 -9.26 -0.94
N LYS A 214 -17.79 -8.69 -0.12
CA LYS A 214 -18.08 -9.25 1.22
C LYS A 214 -18.80 -10.58 1.01
N ASP A 215 -18.05 -11.67 1.02
CA ASP A 215 -18.65 -13.00 1.15
C ASP A 215 -18.55 -13.50 2.59
N ASP A 216 -19.60 -14.22 3.01
CA ASP A 216 -19.91 -14.69 4.38
C ASP A 216 -18.83 -15.54 5.07
N GLN A 217 -17.68 -15.80 4.43
CA GLN A 217 -16.58 -16.55 5.02
C GLN A 217 -15.24 -15.85 4.80
N GLY A 218 -14.95 -14.89 5.67
CA GLY A 218 -13.61 -14.65 6.24
C GLY A 218 -12.41 -14.77 5.31
N VAL A 219 -12.46 -14.20 4.10
CA VAL A 219 -11.27 -14.10 3.25
C VAL A 219 -10.33 -13.06 3.86
N GLN A 220 -9.16 -13.49 4.30
CA GLN A 220 -8.04 -12.59 4.54
C GLN A 220 -7.68 -11.93 3.20
N ALA A 221 -8.00 -10.65 3.06
CA ALA A 221 -7.60 -9.86 1.91
C ALA A 221 -6.07 -9.96 1.76
N ASP A 222 -5.63 -10.58 0.66
CA ASP A 222 -4.24 -10.55 0.24
C ASP A 222 -3.99 -9.15 -0.32
N ASP A 223 -3.44 -8.24 0.49
CA ASP A 223 -3.23 -6.82 0.12
C ASP A 223 -2.43 -6.66 -1.19
N ASP A 224 -1.59 -7.65 -1.53
CA ASP A 224 -0.87 -7.72 -2.81
C ASP A 224 -1.81 -7.84 -4.01
N ALA A 225 -2.98 -8.49 -3.87
CA ALA A 225 -3.98 -8.61 -4.96
C ALA A 225 -4.65 -7.28 -5.30
N PHE A 226 -4.70 -6.34 -4.34
CA PHE A 226 -5.36 -5.04 -4.49
C PHE A 226 -4.41 -3.91 -4.91
N GLY A 227 -3.11 -4.10 -4.69
CA GLY A 227 -2.10 -3.07 -4.87
C GLY A 227 -2.27 -1.89 -3.90
N TYR A 228 -2.97 -2.08 -2.78
CA TYR A 228 -3.05 -1.07 -1.72
C TYR A 228 -1.74 -1.06 -0.95
N ALA A 229 -1.05 0.08 -0.97
CA ALA A 229 0.20 0.22 -0.28
C ALA A 229 -0.02 0.46 1.22
N MET A 230 0.81 -0.13 2.07
CA MET A 230 0.90 0.28 3.47
C MET A 230 1.37 1.74 3.51
N ASN A 231 0.58 2.63 4.13
CA ASN A 231 0.90 4.05 4.23
C ASN A 231 1.68 4.29 5.53
N ILE A 232 2.92 4.75 5.39
CA ILE A 232 3.80 5.12 6.50
C ILE A 232 4.01 6.63 6.47
N ALA A 233 4.02 7.29 7.63
CA ALA A 233 4.38 8.69 7.73
C ALA A 233 5.46 8.96 8.79
N LEU A 234 6.35 9.89 8.47
CA LEU A 234 7.36 10.44 9.36
C LEU A 234 7.30 11.96 9.30
N THR A 235 7.56 12.64 10.42
CA THR A 235 7.82 14.09 10.43
C THR A 235 9.30 14.33 10.67
N VAL A 236 9.94 15.08 9.79
CA VAL A 236 11.41 15.13 9.70
C VAL A 236 11.88 16.56 9.46
N ASP A 237 12.86 16.99 10.25
CA ASP A 237 13.67 18.19 10.00
C ASP A 237 15.11 17.79 9.60
N GLU A 238 15.97 18.78 9.33
CA GLU A 238 17.37 18.53 8.99
C GLU A 238 18.13 17.73 10.06
N GLY A 239 17.83 17.97 11.35
CA GLY A 239 18.47 17.28 12.47
C GLY A 239 18.09 15.80 12.57
N TYR A 240 16.92 15.43 12.05
CA TYR A 240 16.37 14.07 12.06
C TYR A 240 16.40 13.37 10.70
N ALA A 241 16.95 13.98 9.65
CA ALA A 241 17.08 13.35 8.33
C ALA A 241 17.87 12.02 8.38
N MET A 242 18.95 11.97 9.15
CA MET A 242 19.80 10.79 9.27
C MET A 242 19.15 9.65 10.09
N PRO A 243 18.55 9.91 11.26
CA PRO A 243 17.67 8.96 11.94
C PRO A 243 16.52 8.45 11.06
N ALA A 244 15.82 9.35 10.34
CA ALA A 244 14.73 8.95 9.45
C ALA A 244 15.18 7.98 8.36
N ALA A 245 16.40 8.16 7.82
CA ALA A 245 16.98 7.21 6.87
C ALA A 245 17.20 5.82 7.47
N VAL A 246 17.52 5.72 8.77
CA VAL A 246 17.62 4.44 9.49
C VAL A 246 16.24 3.79 9.66
N THR A 247 15.23 4.56 10.06
CA THR A 247 13.84 4.07 10.13
C THR A 247 13.36 3.54 8.78
N ILE A 248 13.53 4.33 7.72
CA ILE A 248 13.12 3.97 6.35
C ILE A 248 13.90 2.74 5.85
N ARG A 249 15.21 2.66 6.11
CA ARG A 249 16.01 1.47 5.76
C ARG A 249 15.46 0.23 6.46
N GLY A 250 15.19 0.32 7.76
CA GLY A 250 14.58 -0.79 8.52
C GLY A 250 13.23 -1.23 7.96
N LEU A 251 12.38 -0.29 7.52
CA LEU A 251 11.12 -0.64 6.84
C LEU A 251 11.36 -1.44 5.57
N VAL A 252 12.25 -0.95 4.70
CA VAL A 252 12.56 -1.59 3.41
C VAL A 252 13.18 -2.97 3.59
N ASP A 253 14.05 -3.15 4.59
CA ASP A 253 14.74 -4.43 4.80
C ASP A 253 13.81 -5.52 5.35
N ASN A 254 12.80 -5.13 6.14
CA ASN A 254 11.98 -6.07 6.91
C ASN A 254 10.56 -6.27 6.36
N ASN A 255 10.16 -5.54 5.31
CA ASN A 255 8.82 -5.65 4.75
C ASN A 255 8.88 -5.95 3.26
N GLN A 256 7.96 -6.79 2.79
CA GLN A 256 7.72 -7.07 1.38
C GLN A 256 6.39 -6.43 0.96
N GLY A 257 6.21 -6.25 -0.35
CA GLY A 257 5.01 -5.61 -0.90
C GLY A 257 5.12 -4.10 -1.03
N LYS A 258 4.02 -3.46 -1.42
CA LYS A 258 3.98 -2.03 -1.75
C LYS A 258 3.87 -1.19 -0.48
N MET A 259 4.80 -0.25 -0.29
CA MET A 259 4.73 0.75 0.76
C MET A 259 4.73 2.16 0.16
N ARG A 260 3.95 3.07 0.74
CA ARG A 260 4.00 4.51 0.46
C ARG A 260 4.51 5.21 1.71
N ILE A 261 5.66 5.84 1.60
CA ILE A 261 6.29 6.56 2.72
C ILE A 261 6.11 8.05 2.47
N TYR A 262 5.40 8.72 3.37
CA TYR A 262 5.23 10.17 3.39
C TYR A 262 6.22 10.76 4.37
N VAL A 263 7.18 11.53 3.86
CA VAL A 263 8.11 12.31 4.69
C VAL A 263 7.59 13.74 4.72
N VAL A 264 7.12 14.16 5.89
CA VAL A 264 6.55 15.48 6.10
C VAL A 264 7.62 16.38 6.69
N ASP A 265 8.01 17.40 5.93
CA ASP A 265 8.97 18.40 6.37
C ASP A 265 8.39 19.24 7.52
N CYS A 266 9.15 19.45 8.58
CA CYS A 266 8.75 20.24 9.76
C CYS A 266 8.70 21.77 9.48
N GLY A 267 8.26 22.16 8.28
CA GLY A 267 8.11 23.53 7.79
C GLY A 267 6.97 23.67 6.77
N ILE A 268 5.96 22.80 6.83
CA ILE A 268 4.90 22.59 5.81
C ILE A 268 4.23 23.89 5.34
N SER A 269 3.97 24.83 6.25
CA SER A 269 3.26 26.07 5.95
C SER A 269 3.62 27.16 6.96
N GLU A 270 3.64 28.43 6.51
CA GLU A 270 3.84 29.61 7.37
C GLU A 270 2.76 29.72 8.46
N ASP A 271 1.57 29.16 8.23
CA ASP A 271 0.42 29.20 9.17
C ASP A 271 0.25 27.91 10.01
N SER A 272 1.22 26.99 9.98
CA SER A 272 1.16 25.72 10.71
C SER A 272 1.43 25.86 12.22
N LEU A 273 1.04 24.87 13.04
CA LEU A 273 1.50 24.84 14.44
C LEU A 273 3.02 24.73 14.51
N THR A 274 3.61 24.03 13.54
CA THR A 274 5.05 23.84 13.43
C THR A 274 5.80 25.15 13.23
N SER A 275 5.35 26.02 12.33
CA SER A 275 5.96 27.33 12.11
C SER A 275 5.79 28.26 13.32
N GLN A 276 4.69 28.14 14.05
CA GLN A 276 4.36 28.99 15.20
C GLN A 276 5.02 28.54 16.51
N HIS A 277 5.17 27.22 16.72
CA HIS A 277 5.50 26.63 18.02
C HIS A 277 6.59 25.55 17.96
N GLY A 278 7.16 25.27 16.78
CA GLY A 278 8.32 24.41 16.54
C GLY A 278 8.01 22.99 16.05
N ALA A 279 9.06 22.30 15.57
CA ALA A 279 9.03 20.98 14.91
C ALA A 279 8.20 19.89 15.60
N VAL A 280 8.09 19.94 16.93
CA VAL A 280 7.32 18.97 17.74
C VAL A 280 5.84 18.88 17.37
N TRP A 281 5.27 19.92 16.76
CA TRP A 281 3.86 19.95 16.36
C TRP A 281 3.59 19.41 14.95
N ALA A 282 4.62 19.03 14.19
CA ALA A 282 4.50 18.55 12.82
C ALA A 282 3.59 17.33 12.70
N LYS A 283 3.53 16.49 13.74
CA LYS A 283 2.63 15.34 13.85
C LYS A 283 1.16 15.74 13.77
N LEU A 284 0.77 16.85 14.38
CA LEU A 284 -0.61 17.35 14.30
C LEU A 284 -0.89 17.97 12.93
N ASP A 285 0.05 18.75 12.40
CA ASP A 285 -0.09 19.35 11.06
C ASP A 285 -0.20 18.28 9.96
N MET A 286 0.55 17.18 10.08
CA MET A 286 0.49 16.01 9.20
C MET A 286 -0.94 15.46 9.04
N ILE A 287 -1.73 15.42 10.12
CA ILE A 287 -3.10 14.90 10.10
C ILE A 287 -3.96 15.64 9.07
N LYS A 288 -3.73 16.95 8.86
CA LYS A 288 -4.48 17.75 7.89
C LYS A 288 -4.07 17.49 6.44
N VAL A 289 -2.80 17.21 6.19
CA VAL A 289 -2.22 17.29 4.82
C VAL A 289 -2.06 15.93 4.13
N LEU A 290 -1.99 14.82 4.87
CA LEU A 290 -1.75 13.51 4.24
C LEU A 290 -2.95 13.05 3.37
N PRO A 291 -2.76 12.64 2.11
CA PRO A 291 -3.87 12.28 1.22
C PRO A 291 -4.32 10.81 1.41
N VAL A 292 -4.45 10.36 2.66
CA VAL A 292 -4.83 8.98 3.01
C VAL A 292 -5.80 8.95 4.19
N GLU A 293 -6.53 7.86 4.32
CA GLU A 293 -7.51 7.60 5.37
C GLU A 293 -6.90 6.90 6.58
N ARG A 294 -5.85 6.10 6.37
CA ARG A 294 -5.16 5.33 7.40
C ARG A 294 -3.65 5.46 7.22
N VAL A 295 -2.93 5.64 8.32
CA VAL A 295 -1.47 5.77 8.31
C VAL A 295 -0.85 5.15 9.55
N LEU A 296 0.29 4.47 9.38
CA LEU A 296 1.19 4.12 10.47
C LEU A 296 2.24 5.22 10.60
N TYR A 297 2.11 6.02 11.64
CA TYR A 297 3.08 7.06 12.00
C TYR A 297 4.25 6.47 12.79
N LEU A 298 5.46 6.88 12.44
CA LEU A 298 6.70 6.53 13.11
C LEU A 298 7.53 7.80 13.35
N ASP A 299 7.99 8.02 14.58
CA ASP A 299 9.03 9.01 14.85
C ASP A 299 10.34 8.59 14.14
N ALA A 300 11.11 9.60 13.71
CA ALA A 300 12.33 9.42 12.92
C ALA A 300 13.48 8.73 13.70
N ASP A 301 13.36 8.59 15.01
CA ASP A 301 14.31 7.95 15.91
C ASP A 301 13.91 6.52 16.29
N THR A 302 13.15 5.87 15.42
CA THR A 302 12.78 4.46 15.56
C THR A 302 13.68 3.54 14.72
N LEU A 303 13.96 2.34 15.23
CA LEU A 303 14.64 1.26 14.52
C LEU A 303 13.64 0.12 14.29
N ILE A 304 13.35 -0.15 13.02
CA ILE A 304 12.45 -1.24 12.60
C ILE A 304 13.28 -2.51 12.39
N ARG A 305 12.97 -3.53 13.18
CA ARG A 305 13.72 -4.79 13.25
C ARG A 305 13.00 -6.00 12.65
N LYS A 306 11.68 -5.88 12.46
CA LYS A 306 10.78 -6.97 12.03
C LYS A 306 9.67 -6.43 11.12
N PRO A 307 8.97 -7.29 10.35
CA PRO A 307 7.83 -6.86 9.55
C PRO A 307 6.76 -6.16 10.40
N VAL A 308 6.18 -5.07 9.87
CA VAL A 308 5.17 -4.25 10.55
C VAL A 308 3.77 -4.41 9.95
N LEU A 309 3.59 -5.37 9.04
CA LEU A 309 2.30 -5.65 8.40
C LEU A 309 1.21 -6.02 9.41
N ASP A 310 1.56 -6.78 10.46
CA ASP A 310 0.61 -7.14 11.52
C ASP A 310 0.18 -5.91 12.35
N LEU A 311 1.10 -4.96 12.58
CA LEU A 311 0.75 -3.68 13.19
C LEU A 311 -0.21 -2.89 12.30
N TRP A 312 0.11 -2.76 11.01
CA TRP A 312 -0.75 -2.09 10.03
C TRP A 312 -2.17 -2.67 9.99
N ARG A 313 -2.28 -4.00 10.03
CA ARG A 313 -3.55 -4.77 9.98
C ARG A 313 -4.30 -4.81 11.30
N THR A 314 -3.79 -4.18 12.36
CA THR A 314 -4.46 -4.19 13.67
C THR A 314 -5.87 -3.60 13.55
N ASP A 315 -6.88 -4.39 13.90
CA ASP A 315 -8.26 -3.89 14.04
C ASP A 315 -8.33 -2.97 15.26
N MET A 316 -8.51 -1.66 15.02
CA MET A 316 -8.60 -0.65 16.08
C MET A 316 -9.95 -0.64 16.80
N LYS A 317 -10.87 -1.55 16.43
CA LYS A 317 -12.20 -1.74 17.06
C LYS A 317 -13.01 -0.45 17.15
N GLY A 318 -12.92 0.35 16.09
CA GLY A 318 -13.57 1.65 15.98
C GLY A 318 -12.88 2.81 16.70
N SER A 319 -11.70 2.61 17.32
CA SER A 319 -10.91 3.69 17.93
C SER A 319 -10.23 4.55 16.85
N SER A 320 -10.02 5.84 17.14
CA SER A 320 -9.35 6.78 16.23
C SER A 320 -7.86 6.50 16.05
N CYS A 321 -7.22 5.95 17.08
CA CYS A 321 -5.82 5.55 17.00
C CYS A 321 -5.50 4.30 17.82
N ALA A 322 -4.35 3.71 17.55
CA ALA A 322 -3.76 2.65 18.35
C ALA A 322 -2.28 2.95 18.61
N ALA A 323 -1.85 2.80 19.87
CA ALA A 323 -0.51 3.16 20.33
C ALA A 323 -0.09 2.30 21.53
N ALA A 324 1.21 2.22 21.81
CA ALA A 324 1.71 1.49 22.98
C ALA A 324 1.73 2.41 24.21
N LEU A 325 1.63 1.84 25.42
CA LEU A 325 1.79 2.62 26.65
C LEU A 325 3.16 3.31 26.68
N ASP A 326 3.22 4.50 27.27
CA ASP A 326 4.49 5.13 27.59
C ASP A 326 5.15 4.39 28.76
N VAL A 327 6.38 3.93 28.60
CA VAL A 327 7.08 3.17 29.66
C VAL A 327 7.51 4.10 30.80
N GLY A 328 7.80 5.37 30.50
CA GLY A 328 8.20 6.37 31.47
C GLY A 328 7.04 6.77 32.40
N TYR A 329 5.88 7.04 31.80
CA TYR A 329 4.66 7.54 32.44
C TYR A 329 3.40 6.76 31.99
N PRO A 330 3.30 5.45 32.26
CA PRO A 330 2.21 4.61 31.72
C PRO A 330 0.81 5.00 32.21
N MET A 331 0.73 5.73 33.33
CA MET A 331 -0.50 6.22 33.94
C MET A 331 -0.59 7.76 33.92
N GLY A 332 0.14 8.41 33.01
CA GLY A 332 0.23 9.86 32.91
C GLY A 332 1.08 10.50 34.01
N HIS A 333 1.16 11.84 34.00
CA HIS A 333 1.93 12.64 34.95
C HIS A 333 1.09 13.81 35.49
N ASN A 334 1.56 14.52 36.51
CA ASN A 334 0.79 15.53 37.27
C ASN A 334 0.17 16.69 36.45
N ARG A 335 0.48 16.84 35.17
CA ARG A 335 -0.07 17.89 34.30
C ARG A 335 -1.11 17.38 33.30
N VAL A 336 -1.30 16.06 33.24
CA VAL A 336 -2.32 15.38 32.44
C VAL A 336 -3.10 14.46 33.41
N GLY A 337 -4.34 14.09 33.07
CA GLY A 337 -5.13 13.17 33.91
C GLY A 337 -4.39 11.86 34.20
N ARG A 338 -4.58 11.31 35.41
CA ARG A 338 -4.02 10.01 35.83
C ARG A 338 -4.77 8.85 35.20
N ASN A 339 -4.53 8.63 33.90
CA ASN A 339 -5.15 7.60 33.08
C ASN A 339 -4.08 6.85 32.27
N PRO A 340 -4.38 5.67 31.71
CA PRO A 340 -3.50 5.01 30.76
C PRO A 340 -3.04 5.99 29.67
N TYR A 341 -1.71 6.14 29.55
CA TYR A 341 -1.08 7.19 28.74
C TYR A 341 -0.13 6.54 27.75
N PHE A 342 -0.30 6.85 26.47
CA PHE A 342 0.45 6.23 25.38
C PHE A 342 1.64 7.09 24.94
N ASN A 343 2.66 6.42 24.39
CA ASN A 343 3.76 7.09 23.73
C ASN A 343 3.38 7.41 22.27
N ALA A 344 3.59 8.65 21.85
CA ALA A 344 3.16 9.15 20.54
C ALA A 344 4.18 8.90 19.40
N GLY A 345 5.23 8.11 19.63
CA GLY A 345 6.26 7.86 18.61
C GLY A 345 5.96 6.72 17.64
N VAL A 346 4.99 5.86 17.96
CA VAL A 346 4.47 4.86 17.03
C VAL A 346 2.96 4.81 17.18
N MET A 347 2.24 5.21 16.14
CA MET A 347 0.78 5.31 16.17
C MET A 347 0.16 4.81 14.86
N LEU A 348 -0.83 3.95 14.97
CA LEU A 348 -1.73 3.65 13.86
C LEU A 348 -2.92 4.59 13.94
N LEU A 349 -3.18 5.33 12.87
CA LEU A 349 -4.15 6.43 12.86
C LEU A 349 -5.24 6.19 11.81
N ASP A 350 -6.50 6.40 12.20
CA ASP A 350 -7.63 6.57 11.30
C ASP A 350 -7.81 8.07 11.03
N LEU A 351 -7.15 8.57 10.00
CA LEU A 351 -7.20 9.99 9.63
C LEU A 351 -8.61 10.41 9.19
N THR A 352 -9.41 9.50 8.62
CA THR A 352 -10.81 9.80 8.28
C THR A 352 -11.59 10.17 9.55
N LYS A 353 -11.46 9.38 10.61
CA LYS A 353 -12.14 9.64 11.88
C LYS A 353 -11.55 10.87 12.60
N ILE A 354 -10.23 10.99 12.67
CA ILE A 354 -9.55 12.10 13.37
C ILE A 354 -9.87 13.45 12.71
N ARG A 355 -9.99 13.50 11.38
CA ARG A 355 -10.32 14.74 10.64
C ARG A 355 -11.65 15.36 11.00
N LEU A 356 -12.61 14.55 11.49
CA LEU A 356 -13.91 15.04 11.94
C LEU A 356 -13.83 15.91 13.21
N LYS A 357 -12.75 15.77 14.00
CA LYS A 357 -12.54 16.48 15.26
C LYS A 357 -11.24 17.28 15.30
N THR A 358 -10.68 17.59 14.12
CA THR A 358 -9.39 18.27 14.03
C THR A 358 -9.43 19.67 14.63
N ASP A 359 -10.56 20.39 14.56
CA ASP A 359 -10.67 21.71 15.18
C ASP A 359 -10.53 21.63 16.72
N GLU A 360 -11.09 20.59 17.36
CA GLU A 360 -10.94 20.35 18.80
C GLU A 360 -9.48 20.03 19.15
N LEU A 361 -8.82 19.17 18.36
CA LEU A 361 -7.41 18.82 18.55
C LEU A 361 -6.50 20.06 18.48
N PHE A 362 -6.72 20.92 17.48
CA PHE A 362 -5.91 22.13 17.29
C PHE A 362 -6.25 23.23 18.31
N ALA A 363 -7.48 23.26 18.84
CA ALA A 363 -7.83 24.14 19.95
C ALA A 363 -7.06 23.76 21.22
N LEU A 364 -6.98 22.46 21.55
CA LEU A 364 -6.17 21.97 22.68
C LEU A 364 -4.68 22.33 22.53
N ALA A 365 -4.12 22.16 21.33
CA ALA A 365 -2.73 22.50 21.07
C ALA A 365 -2.39 23.99 21.26
N LYS A 366 -3.37 24.89 21.11
CA LYS A 366 -3.22 26.34 21.25
C LYS A 366 -3.56 26.85 22.66
N ASP A 367 -4.03 25.99 23.56
CA ASP A 367 -4.40 26.40 24.90
C ASP A 367 -3.15 26.66 25.75
N GLU A 368 -2.82 27.94 25.95
CA GLU A 368 -1.72 28.39 26.80
C GLU A 368 -1.92 28.05 28.29
N GLY A 369 -3.14 27.68 28.69
CA GLY A 369 -3.48 27.28 30.05
C GLY A 369 -2.95 25.89 30.45
N PHE A 370 -2.66 25.04 29.47
CA PHE A 370 -2.07 23.72 29.69
C PHE A 370 -0.55 23.77 29.46
N SER A 371 0.22 23.82 30.55
CA SER A 371 1.68 23.67 30.47
C SER A 371 2.05 22.21 30.20
N TYR A 372 1.79 21.73 28.99
CA TYR A 372 2.11 20.37 28.56
C TYR A 372 3.61 20.11 28.65
N SER A 373 3.99 19.14 29.49
CA SER A 373 5.39 18.76 29.70
C SER A 373 5.96 18.06 28.46
N PHE A 374 5.13 17.29 27.76
CA PHE A 374 5.50 16.51 26.58
C PHE A 374 4.74 16.94 25.32
N LYS A 375 4.23 18.18 25.31
CA LYS A 375 3.69 18.88 24.13
C LYS A 375 2.67 18.06 23.33
N ASP A 376 3.03 17.63 22.12
CA ASP A 376 2.15 16.90 21.19
C ASP A 376 1.64 15.60 21.82
N GLN A 377 2.48 14.87 22.54
CA GLN A 377 2.07 13.62 23.20
C GLN A 377 0.99 13.87 24.25
N ASP A 378 1.08 14.96 25.02
CA ASP A 378 0.07 15.29 26.03
C ASP A 378 -1.26 15.66 25.36
N VAL A 379 -1.23 16.51 24.34
CA VAL A 379 -2.41 16.93 23.57
C VAL A 379 -3.10 15.72 22.94
N LEU A 380 -2.33 14.80 22.36
CA LEU A 380 -2.87 13.59 21.75
C LEU A 380 -3.49 12.64 22.79
N ASN A 381 -2.87 12.49 23.96
CA ASN A 381 -3.42 11.68 25.04
C ASN A 381 -4.72 12.27 25.61
N GLU A 382 -4.80 13.59 25.71
CA GLU A 382 -6.01 14.28 26.15
C GLU A 382 -7.12 14.19 25.10
N HIS A 383 -6.81 14.51 23.84
CA HIS A 383 -7.79 14.48 22.74
C HIS A 383 -8.34 13.08 22.48
N PHE A 384 -7.49 12.05 22.54
CA PHE A 384 -7.89 10.65 22.32
C PHE A 384 -8.25 9.92 23.61
N SER A 385 -8.45 10.61 24.73
CA SER A 385 -8.86 9.96 25.97
C SER A 385 -10.18 9.19 25.78
N GLY A 386 -10.11 7.86 25.92
CA GLY A 386 -11.24 6.95 25.67
C GLY A 386 -11.50 6.61 24.20
N ASP A 387 -10.69 7.11 23.26
CA ASP A 387 -10.79 6.89 21.81
C ASP A 387 -9.46 6.39 21.21
N TRP A 388 -8.77 5.52 21.94
CA TRP A 388 -7.55 4.86 21.48
C TRP A 388 -7.50 3.39 21.92
N MET A 389 -6.76 2.58 21.18
CA MET A 389 -6.53 1.17 21.48
C MET A 389 -5.07 0.92 21.89
N LYS A 390 -4.89 0.26 23.03
CA LYS A 390 -3.56 -0.23 23.47
C LYS A 390 -3.06 -1.34 22.55
N ILE A 391 -1.84 -1.18 22.02
CA ILE A 391 -1.08 -2.24 21.33
C ILE A 391 0.12 -2.70 22.18
N SER A 392 0.70 -3.83 21.80
CA SER A 392 1.89 -4.41 22.43
C SER A 392 3.08 -3.45 22.40
N LEU A 393 3.87 -3.42 23.47
CA LEU A 393 5.13 -2.66 23.55
C LEU A 393 6.20 -3.20 22.59
N THR A 394 6.01 -4.40 22.04
CA THR A 394 6.82 -4.93 20.93
C THR A 394 6.90 -3.95 19.75
N TRP A 395 5.83 -3.17 19.55
CA TRP A 395 5.72 -2.16 18.48
C TRP A 395 6.26 -0.77 18.86
N ASN A 396 6.66 -0.54 20.11
CA ASN A 396 7.23 0.74 20.54
C ASN A 396 8.01 0.55 21.85
N ALA A 397 9.16 -0.13 21.77
CA ALA A 397 9.99 -0.40 22.93
C ALA A 397 10.82 0.84 23.31
N GLN A 398 10.57 1.36 24.50
CA GLN A 398 11.11 2.63 25.00
C GLN A 398 11.98 2.41 26.24
N GLY A 399 12.96 3.29 26.46
CA GLY A 399 13.71 3.35 27.73
C GLY A 399 14.62 2.16 28.04
N LEU A 400 14.93 1.32 27.05
CA LEU A 400 15.76 0.12 27.20
C LEU A 400 17.16 0.47 27.73
N GLY A 401 17.61 -0.25 28.76
CA GLY A 401 18.90 0.00 29.42
C GLY A 401 18.92 1.27 30.28
N THR A 402 17.77 1.88 30.56
CA THR A 402 17.64 3.11 31.36
C THR A 402 16.43 3.04 32.30
N TYR A 403 15.43 3.91 32.13
CA TYR A 403 14.29 4.04 33.03
C TYR A 403 13.30 2.87 32.97
N ALA A 404 13.32 2.05 31.91
CA ALA A 404 12.50 0.85 31.83
C ALA A 404 12.87 -0.15 32.94
N ASP A 405 14.13 -0.19 33.34
CA ASP A 405 14.61 -1.13 34.36
C ASP A 405 14.41 -0.60 35.80
N ILE A 406 13.89 0.63 35.95
CA ILE A 406 13.65 1.26 37.25
C ILE A 406 12.23 0.90 37.76
N PRO A 407 12.10 0.16 38.88
CA PRO A 407 10.81 -0.18 39.44
C PRO A 407 10.01 1.05 39.85
N SER A 408 8.72 1.06 39.54
CA SER A 408 7.76 2.08 39.97
C SER A 408 6.37 1.45 40.05
N PRO A 409 5.52 1.83 41.03
CA PRO A 409 4.14 1.33 41.11
C PRO A 409 3.36 1.54 39.81
N ASP A 410 3.58 2.66 39.13
CA ASP A 410 2.89 2.95 37.87
C ASP A 410 3.28 1.99 36.75
N ARG A 411 4.47 1.39 36.80
CA ARG A 411 4.98 0.47 35.77
C ARG A 411 4.63 -1.00 36.03
N GLU A 412 3.84 -1.31 37.04
CA GLU A 412 3.31 -2.68 37.25
C GLU A 412 2.40 -3.12 36.08
N VAL A 413 1.84 -2.17 35.34
CA VAL A 413 0.99 -2.42 34.15
C VAL A 413 1.79 -2.73 32.88
N ILE A 414 3.13 -2.62 32.93
CA ILE A 414 4.04 -2.86 31.81
C ILE A 414 4.43 -4.33 31.78
N ASP A 415 4.21 -4.98 30.64
CA ASP A 415 4.74 -6.33 30.41
C ASP A 415 6.15 -6.24 29.81
N TYR A 416 7.16 -6.32 30.68
CA TYR A 416 8.57 -6.25 30.29
C TYR A 416 9.02 -7.42 29.40
N ASN A 417 8.24 -8.50 29.27
CA ASN A 417 8.60 -9.55 28.32
C ASN A 417 8.50 -9.07 26.87
N GLU A 418 7.59 -8.14 26.58
CA GLU A 418 7.43 -7.54 25.24
C GLU A 418 8.65 -6.71 24.81
N LEU A 419 9.46 -6.25 25.77
CA LEU A 419 10.64 -5.42 25.54
C LEU A 419 11.91 -6.21 25.24
N LYS A 420 11.91 -7.55 25.39
CA LYS A 420 13.10 -8.39 25.24
C LYS A 420 13.55 -8.54 23.79
N ASP A 421 12.61 -8.67 22.86
CA ASP A 421 12.88 -8.80 21.42
C ASP A 421 11.86 -8.03 20.57
N PRO A 422 11.87 -6.69 20.68
CA PRO A 422 10.86 -5.84 20.07
C PRO A 422 11.00 -5.78 18.54
N ALA A 423 9.88 -5.57 17.86
CA ALA A 423 9.82 -5.31 16.42
C ALA A 423 10.24 -3.87 16.09
N ILE A 424 9.91 -2.93 16.96
CA ILE A 424 10.27 -1.51 16.82
C ILE A 424 10.90 -1.03 18.12
N VAL A 425 12.10 -0.49 18.01
CA VAL A 425 12.84 0.15 19.11
C VAL A 425 12.77 1.65 18.95
N HIS A 426 12.38 2.38 19.98
CA HIS A 426 12.27 3.83 19.96
C HIS A 426 13.36 4.43 20.86
N PHE A 427 14.30 5.17 20.25
CA PHE A 427 15.40 5.82 20.96
C PHE A 427 14.94 7.13 21.61
N THR A 428 14.22 7.00 22.72
CA THR A 428 13.67 8.13 23.48
C THR A 428 14.74 8.94 24.22
N GLY A 429 14.43 10.20 24.52
CA GLY A 429 15.31 11.12 25.26
C GLY A 429 16.04 12.13 24.36
N PRO A 430 16.97 12.92 24.92
CA PRO A 430 17.63 13.99 24.19
C PRO A 430 18.70 13.44 23.22
N VAL A 431 18.87 14.09 22.07
CA VAL A 431 20.02 13.84 21.19
C VAL A 431 21.33 14.23 21.91
N HIS A 432 21.31 15.35 22.62
CA HIS A 432 22.46 15.87 23.36
C HIS A 432 22.04 16.12 24.81
N PRO A 433 22.24 15.14 25.73
CA PRO A 433 21.89 15.31 27.13
C PRO A 433 22.74 16.42 27.78
N GLY A 434 22.17 17.16 28.73
CA GLY A 434 22.94 18.15 29.50
C GLY A 434 23.99 17.47 30.39
N ALA A 435 25.11 18.14 30.63
CA ALA A 435 26.21 17.59 31.44
C ALA A 435 25.77 17.22 32.87
N ALA A 436 24.83 17.97 33.46
CA ALA A 436 24.27 17.66 34.77
C ALA A 436 23.58 16.29 34.81
N ILE A 437 22.91 15.87 33.73
CA ILE A 437 22.28 14.54 33.62
C ILE A 437 23.36 13.47 33.45
N VAL A 438 24.33 13.71 32.55
CA VAL A 438 25.44 12.78 32.31
C VAL A 438 26.25 12.51 33.57
N LEU A 439 26.43 13.51 34.44
CA LEU A 439 27.19 13.39 35.68
C LEU A 439 26.35 12.92 36.89
N ASN A 440 25.03 12.82 36.75
CA ASN A 440 24.16 12.46 37.86
C ASN A 440 24.17 10.93 38.08
N PRO A 441 24.68 10.42 39.23
CA PRO A 441 24.79 8.99 39.49
C PRO A 441 23.44 8.30 39.67
N TRP A 442 22.37 9.04 39.96
CA TRP A 442 21.04 8.49 40.24
C TRP A 442 20.22 8.20 38.98
N VAL A 443 20.71 8.61 37.82
CA VAL A 443 20.04 8.43 36.52
C VAL A 443 20.94 7.71 35.52
N GLN A 444 21.93 6.95 36.00
CA GLN A 444 22.80 6.13 35.17
C GLN A 444 22.21 4.72 34.96
N PRO A 445 22.30 4.16 33.74
CA PRO A 445 22.65 4.83 32.50
C PRO A 445 21.61 5.90 32.11
N PHE A 446 22.07 7.04 31.60
CA PHE A 446 21.18 8.14 31.22
C PHE A 446 20.59 7.93 29.82
N THR A 447 19.44 8.55 29.57
CA THR A 447 18.82 8.55 28.25
C THR A 447 19.55 9.49 27.30
N ALA A 448 19.91 8.96 26.13
CA ALA A 448 20.50 9.71 25.04
C ALA A 448 20.39 8.90 23.74
N LYS A 449 20.49 9.58 22.60
CA LYS A 449 20.40 8.93 21.29
C LYS A 449 21.77 8.45 20.78
N PRO A 450 21.83 7.34 20.01
CA PRO A 450 23.07 6.77 19.51
C PRO A 450 24.00 7.77 18.81
N TRP A 451 23.43 8.70 18.03
CA TRP A 451 24.15 9.71 17.25
C TRP A 451 24.42 11.01 18.01
N GLY A 452 24.09 11.06 19.30
CA GLY A 452 24.44 12.15 20.20
C GLY A 452 25.91 12.17 20.59
N TYR A 453 26.39 13.30 21.14
CA TYR A 453 27.77 13.40 21.61
C TYR A 453 28.11 12.39 22.72
N ALA A 454 27.13 12.09 23.57
CA ALA A 454 27.29 11.15 24.68
C ALA A 454 27.08 9.69 24.26
N GLY A 455 26.56 9.45 23.05
CA GLY A 455 26.01 8.16 22.65
C GLY A 455 24.84 7.71 23.54
N SER A 456 24.36 6.49 23.33
CA SER A 456 23.31 5.85 24.14
C SER A 456 23.93 4.73 24.99
N PRO A 457 24.60 5.05 26.11
CA PRO A 457 25.34 4.05 26.90
C PRO A 457 24.42 2.93 27.36
N GLU A 458 24.91 1.69 27.29
CA GLU A 458 24.20 0.46 27.70
C GLU A 458 22.90 0.14 26.94
N HIS A 459 22.52 0.92 25.92
CA HIS A 459 21.34 0.63 25.13
C HIS A 459 21.55 -0.64 24.26
N PRO A 460 20.72 -1.68 24.41
CA PRO A 460 20.98 -3.01 23.83
C PRO A 460 21.01 -3.01 22.30
N PHE A 461 20.29 -2.08 21.66
CA PHE A 461 20.17 -1.99 20.20
C PHE A 461 20.99 -0.85 19.57
N GLN A 462 21.90 -0.20 20.31
CA GLN A 462 22.72 0.87 19.74
C GLN A 462 23.59 0.38 18.57
N THR A 463 24.17 -0.82 18.69
CA THR A 463 25.01 -1.40 17.64
C THR A 463 24.21 -1.65 16.37
N GLU A 464 23.03 -2.27 16.48
CA GLU A 464 22.13 -2.55 15.35
C GLU A 464 21.68 -1.25 14.65
N TRP A 465 21.46 -0.18 15.41
CA TRP A 465 21.16 1.14 14.84
C TRP A 465 22.32 1.66 13.97
N TRP A 466 23.56 1.58 14.46
CA TRP A 466 24.74 1.99 13.68
C TRP A 466 24.97 1.10 12.46
N GLU A 467 24.78 -0.21 12.58
CA GLU A 467 24.89 -1.16 11.46
C GLU A 467 23.84 -0.87 10.37
N THR A 468 22.64 -0.46 10.77
CA THR A 468 21.60 -0.04 9.82
C THR A 468 21.98 1.27 9.13
N LEU A 469 22.53 2.25 9.86
CA LEU A 469 23.00 3.50 9.28
C LEU A 469 24.07 3.28 8.19
N GLU A 470 25.00 2.33 8.39
CA GLU A 470 26.04 2.01 7.40
C GLU A 470 25.48 1.48 6.07
N ARG A 471 24.19 1.11 6.03
CA ARG A 471 23.47 0.65 4.81
C ARG A 471 22.57 1.74 4.21
N THR A 472 22.68 2.98 4.68
CA THR A 472 21.96 4.15 4.16
C THR A 472 22.86 4.99 3.23
N VAL A 473 22.45 6.21 2.91
CA VAL A 473 23.25 7.20 2.18
C VAL A 473 24.41 7.79 3.01
N SER A 474 24.53 7.44 4.30
CA SER A 474 25.53 7.98 5.23
C SER A 474 26.53 6.92 5.77
N PRO A 475 27.11 6.03 4.94
CA PRO A 475 28.09 5.06 5.41
C PRO A 475 29.35 5.76 5.96
N GLY A 476 29.92 5.23 7.04
CA GLY A 476 31.10 5.79 7.68
C GLY A 476 30.88 7.10 8.45
N TYR A 477 29.65 7.59 8.60
CA TYR A 477 29.36 8.85 9.31
C TYR A 477 29.97 8.86 10.73
N ARG A 478 29.86 7.77 11.48
CA ARG A 478 30.45 7.63 12.83
C ARG A 478 31.97 7.84 12.87
N ARG A 479 32.66 7.57 11.76
CA ARG A 479 34.13 7.69 11.63
C ARG A 479 34.54 9.02 10.99
N SER A 480 33.60 9.79 10.47
CA SER A 480 33.83 11.03 9.73
C SER A 480 34.42 12.13 10.63
N SER A 481 35.08 13.10 9.98
CA SER A 481 35.52 14.33 10.64
C SER A 481 34.33 15.17 11.12
N GLN A 482 33.22 15.18 10.38
CA GLN A 482 32.00 15.88 10.74
C GLN A 482 31.42 15.39 12.07
N TYR A 483 31.28 14.07 12.25
CA TYR A 483 30.78 13.50 13.50
C TYR A 483 31.71 13.83 14.67
N LYS A 484 33.03 13.67 14.49
CA LYS A 484 34.03 14.02 15.52
C LYS A 484 33.95 15.50 15.92
N ALA A 485 33.78 16.39 14.94
CA ALA A 485 33.63 17.82 15.19
C ALA A 485 32.33 18.14 15.94
N MET A 486 31.21 17.51 15.57
CA MET A 486 29.94 17.62 16.30
C MET A 486 30.08 17.14 17.75
N VAL A 487 30.66 15.95 17.98
CA VAL A 487 30.88 15.42 19.33
C VAL A 487 31.71 16.39 20.18
N ALA A 488 32.81 16.92 19.63
CA ALA A 488 33.66 17.87 20.35
C ALA A 488 32.90 19.17 20.69
N ARG A 489 32.16 19.72 19.73
CA ARG A 489 31.37 20.94 19.90
C ARG A 489 30.27 20.78 20.95
N GLU A 490 29.47 19.73 20.85
CA GLU A 490 28.34 19.52 21.77
C GLU A 490 28.79 19.10 23.16
N THR A 491 29.91 18.38 23.29
CA THR A 491 30.56 18.17 24.59
C THR A 491 30.95 19.51 25.24
N ALA A 492 31.58 20.41 24.48
CA ALA A 492 31.98 21.72 24.98
C ALA A 492 30.77 22.59 25.37
N ASN A 493 29.69 22.54 24.56
CA ASN A 493 28.44 23.23 24.86
C ASN A 493 27.81 22.72 26.17
N ALA A 494 27.76 21.40 26.36
CA ALA A 494 27.19 20.79 27.55
C ALA A 494 27.97 21.18 28.82
N ILE A 495 29.31 21.21 28.76
CA ILE A 495 30.18 21.66 29.85
C ILE A 495 29.97 23.15 30.14
N THR A 496 29.96 23.99 29.09
CA THR A 496 29.79 25.44 29.24
C THR A 496 28.45 25.76 29.90
N SER A 497 27.38 25.09 29.48
CA SER A 497 26.04 25.29 30.06
C SER A 497 26.00 24.99 31.56
N VAL A 498 26.63 23.90 32.02
CA VAL A 498 26.61 23.55 33.46
C VAL A 498 27.49 24.47 34.30
N VAL A 499 28.61 24.95 33.74
CA VAL A 499 29.48 25.94 34.40
C VAL A 499 28.73 27.26 34.58
N GLN A 500 28.07 27.75 33.54
CA GLN A 500 27.27 28.98 33.61
C GLN A 500 26.12 28.87 34.63
N GLU A 501 25.43 27.72 34.67
CA GLU A 501 24.38 27.48 35.66
C GLU A 501 24.92 27.49 37.09
N LEU A 502 26.09 26.87 37.33
CA LEU A 502 26.75 26.87 38.63
C LEU A 502 27.19 28.27 39.05
N GLU A 503 27.83 29.02 38.15
CA GLU A 503 28.25 30.41 38.39
C GLU A 503 27.05 31.31 38.72
N ALA A 504 25.94 31.14 37.99
CA ALA A 504 24.71 31.88 38.25
C ALA A 504 24.13 31.56 39.64
N ARG A 505 24.14 30.29 40.06
CA ARG A 505 23.69 29.87 41.40
C ARG A 505 24.60 30.43 42.51
N LEU A 506 25.92 30.36 42.35
CA LEU A 506 26.88 30.94 43.30
C LEU A 506 26.70 32.46 43.43
N ALA A 507 26.51 33.17 42.31
CA ALA A 507 26.26 34.59 42.30
C ALA A 507 24.89 34.97 42.91
N ALA A 508 23.88 34.10 42.83
CA ALA A 508 22.59 34.29 43.49
C ALA A 508 22.68 34.09 45.01
N MET A 509 23.47 33.10 45.46
CA MET A 509 23.72 32.88 46.90
C MET A 509 24.43 34.07 47.54
N HIS A 510 25.49 34.59 46.91
CA HIS A 510 26.20 35.77 47.41
C HIS A 510 25.36 37.05 47.47
N ARG A 511 24.25 37.13 46.72
CA ARG A 511 23.33 38.28 46.73
C ARG A 511 22.25 38.18 47.81
N ASN A 512 22.01 36.99 48.37
CA ASN A 512 21.04 36.78 49.45
C ASN A 512 21.67 36.83 50.87
N ASP A 513 23.00 36.96 50.96
CA ASP A 513 23.76 37.06 52.21
C ASP A 513 24.10 38.52 52.63
N PHE A 514 23.46 39.53 52.01
CA PHE A 514 23.63 40.96 52.34
C PHE A 514 22.31 41.67 52.65
#